data_AF-A0A1X7R8T0-F1
#
_entry.id   AF-A0A1X7R8T0-F1
#
_cell.length_a   1.000
_cell.length_b   1.000
_cell.length_c   1.000
_cell.angle_alpha   90.00
_cell.angle_beta   90.00
_cell.angle_gamma   90.00
#
_symmetry.space_group_name_H-M   'P 1'
#
loop_
_entity.id
_entity.type
_entity.pdbx_description
1 polymer ?
#
loop_
_entity_poly.entity_id
_entity_poly.type
_entity_poly.pdbx_seq_one_letter_code
_entity_poly.pdbx_strand_id
1 'polypeptide(L)'
;MSELPLYTPPVDNVPLQDNKNRLIPTNDEEFMSVYLPSRVFNSKFRFFWYHYWDSGINKLISVCFIVFFVTCFIVSPRASVILPTVLLSSFMVAIISLTFSNTFGVHERLHKLDFNAKRAFLTEVINEAPDYRIKRWHIIAARMNKFLKDEEISPNYYTLYDGKDCLDVYNYLISSLKPSSFKIAIQQLFRSSNTITNSGASSSARNVDEITSDILKDLAMRAQNVIRASIENVEV
;
A
#
# COMPACT_ATOMS: atom_id res chain seq x y z
N MET A 1 28.86 2.60 -11.85
CA MET A 1 28.45 1.66 -10.80
C MET A 1 28.68 2.39 -9.49
N SER A 2 27.68 3.12 -9.01
CA SER A 2 27.76 3.92 -7.80
C SER A 2 27.26 3.07 -6.64
N GLU A 3 28.17 2.68 -5.76
CA GLU A 3 27.84 1.96 -4.53
C GLU A 3 26.93 2.85 -3.65
N LEU A 4 25.75 2.33 -3.32
CA LEU A 4 24.84 2.93 -2.35
C LEU A 4 25.38 2.67 -0.93
N PRO A 5 25.23 3.61 0.00
CA PRO A 5 25.72 3.44 1.37
C PRO A 5 24.92 2.35 2.09
N LEU A 6 25.65 1.37 2.63
CA LEU A 6 25.12 0.37 3.54
C LEU A 6 24.68 1.08 4.83
N TYR A 7 23.37 1.24 5.00
CA TYR A 7 22.81 1.87 6.19
C TYR A 7 23.01 0.96 7.40
N THR A 8 23.89 1.39 8.30
CA THR A 8 24.03 0.83 9.64
C THR A 8 23.26 1.74 10.61
N PRO A 9 22.39 1.19 11.48
CA PRO A 9 21.67 2.00 12.45
C PRO A 9 22.66 2.66 13.42
N PRO A 10 22.36 3.87 13.93
CA PRO A 10 23.26 4.57 14.83
C PRO A 10 23.40 3.78 16.13
N VAL A 11 24.64 3.50 16.50
CA VAL A 11 25.00 3.02 17.84
C VAL A 11 24.93 4.21 18.78
N ASP A 12 24.00 4.15 19.73
CA ASP A 12 23.83 5.14 20.81
C ASP A 12 25.16 5.37 21.52
N ASN A 13 25.79 6.52 21.28
CA ASN A 13 26.85 7.12 22.11
C ASN A 13 27.29 8.47 21.51
N VAL A 14 26.54 9.56 21.70
CA VAL A 14 27.07 10.93 21.49
C VAL A 14 26.65 11.84 22.65
N PRO A 15 27.57 12.62 23.25
CA PRO A 15 27.31 13.42 24.43
C PRO A 15 26.48 14.67 24.12
N LEU A 16 25.68 15.11 25.10
CA LEU A 16 24.94 16.37 25.09
C LEU A 16 25.85 17.56 24.76
N GLN A 17 25.61 18.21 23.61
CA GLN A 17 26.11 19.55 23.34
C GLN A 17 24.96 20.55 23.43
N ASP A 18 25.13 21.48 24.37
CA ASP A 18 24.25 22.59 24.72
C ASP A 18 24.15 23.59 23.56
N ASN A 19 23.05 23.52 22.80
CA ASN A 19 22.67 24.57 21.85
C ASN A 19 21.17 24.87 21.97
N LYS A 20 20.86 25.86 22.81
CA LYS A 20 19.54 26.49 22.97
C LYS A 20 19.08 27.06 21.62
N ASN A 21 18.24 26.29 20.90
CA ASN A 21 17.20 26.70 19.93
C ASN A 21 16.85 25.60 18.90
N ARG A 22 17.24 24.33 19.09
CA ARG A 22 16.56 23.22 18.41
C ARG A 22 15.34 22.81 19.22
N LEU A 23 14.15 22.89 18.61
CA LEU A 23 13.03 22.05 19.04
C LEU A 23 13.58 20.63 19.14
N ILE A 24 13.61 20.10 20.36
CA ILE A 24 13.93 18.70 20.60
C ILE A 24 12.87 17.93 19.81
N PRO A 25 13.23 17.16 18.76
CA PRO A 25 12.25 16.34 18.08
C PRO A 25 11.64 15.45 19.14
N THR A 26 10.32 15.50 19.29
CA THR A 26 9.64 14.54 20.15
C THR A 26 9.96 13.14 19.63
N ASN A 27 10.02 12.14 20.51
CA ASN A 27 10.33 10.76 20.13
C ASN A 27 9.47 10.27 18.93
N ASP A 28 8.26 10.82 18.78
CA ASP A 28 7.36 10.54 17.67
C ASP A 28 7.81 11.16 16.33
N GLU A 29 8.43 12.34 16.32
CA GLU A 29 8.97 12.96 15.10
C GLU A 29 10.20 12.21 14.58
N GLU A 30 11.08 11.80 15.49
CA GLU A 30 12.23 10.96 15.14
C GLU A 30 11.75 9.59 14.64
N PHE A 31 10.81 8.97 15.33
CA PHE A 31 10.17 7.72 14.90
C PHE A 31 9.55 7.83 13.50
N MET A 32 8.75 8.87 13.26
CA MET A 32 8.15 9.11 11.94
C MET A 32 9.21 9.34 10.86
N SER A 33 10.34 9.96 11.17
CA SER A 33 11.41 10.17 10.18
C SER A 33 12.08 8.87 9.73
N VAL A 34 12.17 7.86 10.61
CA VAL A 34 12.80 6.57 10.33
C VAL A 34 11.89 5.66 9.50
N TYR A 35 10.59 5.61 9.83
CA TYR A 35 9.66 4.64 9.26
C TYR A 35 8.78 5.20 8.15
N LEU A 36 8.86 6.49 7.86
CA LEU A 36 8.01 7.13 6.85
C LEU A 36 8.81 7.54 5.60
N PRO A 37 8.55 6.90 4.44
CA PRO A 37 9.29 7.14 3.21
C PRO A 37 9.25 8.59 2.73
N SER A 38 8.14 9.29 2.97
CA SER A 38 7.97 10.71 2.62
C SER A 38 9.01 11.65 3.23
N ARG A 39 9.68 11.24 4.32
CA ARG A 39 10.77 12.02 4.94
C ARG A 39 12.14 11.69 4.36
N VAL A 40 12.32 10.47 3.85
CA VAL A 40 13.59 9.99 3.28
C VAL A 40 13.68 10.32 1.78
N PHE A 41 12.56 10.21 1.07
CA PHE A 41 12.46 10.46 -0.36
C PHE A 41 11.80 11.81 -0.63
N ASN A 42 12.56 12.74 -1.22
CA ASN A 42 12.08 14.06 -1.61
C ASN A 42 10.90 14.04 -2.62
N SER A 43 10.61 12.90 -3.25
CA SER A 43 9.45 12.76 -4.14
C SER A 43 8.86 11.35 -4.14
N LYS A 44 7.52 11.28 -4.30
CA LYS A 44 6.79 10.02 -4.54
C LYS A 44 7.32 9.28 -5.76
N PHE A 45 7.73 10.03 -6.80
CA PHE A 45 8.28 9.45 -8.02
C PHE A 45 9.57 8.68 -7.74
N ARG A 46 10.48 9.20 -6.90
CA ARG A 46 11.74 8.53 -6.60
C ARG A 46 11.52 7.27 -5.76
N PHE A 47 10.62 7.34 -4.78
CA PHE A 47 10.18 6.17 -4.01
C PHE A 47 9.51 5.12 -4.91
N PHE A 48 8.66 5.57 -5.82
CA PHE A 48 8.02 4.72 -6.79
C PHE A 48 9.04 4.03 -7.71
N TRP A 49 10.02 4.78 -8.22
CA TRP A 49 11.07 4.23 -9.07
C TRP A 49 11.90 3.17 -8.36
N TYR A 50 12.17 3.35 -7.08
CA TYR A 50 12.85 2.36 -6.25
C TYR A 50 12.07 1.03 -6.19
N HIS A 51 10.78 1.09 -5.86
CA HIS A 51 9.91 -0.11 -5.85
C HIS A 51 9.67 -0.68 -7.24
N TYR A 52 9.56 0.18 -8.26
CA TYR A 52 9.40 -0.23 -9.65
C TYR A 52 10.59 -1.06 -10.11
N TRP A 53 11.81 -0.64 -9.78
CA TRP A 53 13.04 -1.34 -10.13
C TRP A 53 13.26 -2.61 -9.32
N ASP A 54 12.74 -2.68 -8.09
CA ASP A 54 12.84 -3.88 -7.25
C ASP A 54 11.97 -5.03 -7.79
N SER A 55 10.78 -4.71 -8.32
CA SER A 55 9.84 -5.71 -8.85
C SER A 55 10.38 -6.45 -10.08
N GLY A 56 10.43 -7.79 -10.00
CA GLY A 56 10.92 -8.65 -11.08
C GLY A 56 10.11 -8.56 -12.38
N ILE A 57 8.80 -8.29 -12.30
CA ILE A 57 7.93 -8.16 -13.48
C ILE A 57 8.31 -6.92 -14.31
N ASN A 58 8.64 -5.81 -13.65
CA ASN A 58 9.04 -4.59 -14.34
C ASN A 58 10.41 -4.74 -15.02
N LYS A 59 11.32 -5.51 -14.43
CA LYS A 59 12.59 -5.89 -15.08
C LYS A 59 12.32 -6.64 -16.38
N LEU A 60 11.37 -7.59 -16.39
CA LEU A 60 10.98 -8.33 -17.58
C LEU A 60 10.37 -7.41 -18.66
N ILE A 61 9.43 -6.54 -18.28
CA ILE A 61 8.80 -5.59 -19.21
C ILE A 61 9.85 -4.65 -19.82
N SER A 62 10.80 -4.17 -19.02
CA SER A 62 11.90 -3.32 -19.50
C SER A 62 12.77 -4.05 -20.53
N VAL A 63 13.11 -5.31 -20.29
CA VAL A 63 13.86 -6.14 -21.25
C VAL A 63 13.07 -6.33 -22.56
N CYS A 64 11.78 -6.69 -22.48
CA CYS A 64 10.92 -6.82 -23.65
C CYS A 64 10.84 -5.53 -24.47
N PHE A 65 10.77 -4.39 -23.79
CA PHE A 65 10.74 -3.08 -24.43
C PHE A 65 12.06 -2.75 -25.14
N ILE A 66 13.21 -3.03 -24.53
CA ILE A 66 14.52 -2.84 -25.17
C ILE A 66 14.65 -3.73 -26.41
N VAL A 67 14.24 -5.00 -26.33
CA VAL A 67 14.27 -5.94 -27.47
C VAL A 67 13.38 -5.45 -28.61
N PHE A 68 12.17 -4.96 -28.30
CA PHE A 68 11.27 -4.38 -29.28
C PHE A 68 11.92 -3.18 -29.99
N PHE A 69 12.55 -2.28 -29.22
CA PHE A 69 13.25 -1.12 -29.77
C PHE A 69 14.38 -1.52 -30.72
N VAL A 70 15.26 -2.42 -30.29
CA VAL A 70 16.37 -2.92 -31.12
C VAL A 70 15.85 -3.54 -32.40
N THR A 71 14.77 -4.33 -32.32
CA THR A 71 14.14 -4.96 -33.50
C THR A 71 13.58 -3.91 -34.47
N CYS A 72 12.89 -2.88 -33.96
CA CYS A 72 12.37 -1.78 -34.78
C CYS A 72 13.48 -1.01 -35.50
N PHE A 73 14.62 -0.79 -34.84
CA PHE A 73 15.79 -0.13 -35.43
C PHE A 73 16.45 -0.97 -36.54
N ILE A 74 16.47 -2.30 -36.41
CA ILE A 74 17.05 -3.19 -37.43
C ILE A 74 16.13 -3.32 -38.64
N VAL A 75 14.82 -3.46 -38.43
CA VAL A 75 13.85 -3.77 -39.50
C VAL A 75 13.48 -2.57 -40.36
N SER A 76 13.50 -1.35 -39.79
CA SER A 76 13.09 -0.15 -40.50
C SER A 76 14.28 0.77 -40.75
N PRO A 77 14.78 0.90 -42.00
CA PRO A 77 15.83 1.88 -42.33
C PRO A 77 15.27 3.29 -42.55
N ARG A 78 13.93 3.47 -42.56
CA ARG A 78 13.29 4.76 -42.84
C ARG A 78 13.14 5.57 -41.56
N ALA A 79 14.09 6.46 -41.32
CA ALA A 79 14.15 7.34 -40.14
C ALA A 79 12.85 8.13 -39.87
N SER A 80 12.08 8.48 -40.91
CA SER A 80 10.84 9.27 -40.77
C SER A 80 9.71 8.53 -40.04
N VAL A 81 9.70 7.19 -40.02
CA VAL A 81 8.65 6.38 -39.36
C VAL A 81 9.11 5.87 -38.00
N ILE A 82 10.42 5.71 -37.80
CA ILE A 82 10.98 5.16 -36.56
C ILE A 82 10.73 6.10 -35.38
N LEU A 83 11.04 7.39 -35.54
CA LEU A 83 10.95 8.37 -34.47
C LEU A 83 9.53 8.50 -33.88
N PRO A 84 8.44 8.70 -34.67
CA PRO A 84 7.10 8.80 -34.11
C PRO A 84 6.63 7.49 -33.46
N THR A 85 6.96 6.33 -34.01
CA THR A 85 6.61 5.03 -33.43
C THR A 85 7.31 4.79 -32.10
N VAL A 86 8.58 5.17 -32.00
CA VAL A 86 9.37 5.12 -30.75
C VAL A 86 8.76 6.05 -29.70
N LEU A 87 8.46 7.30 -30.07
CA LEU A 87 7.88 8.26 -29.14
C LEU A 87 6.51 7.79 -28.63
N LEU A 88 5.63 7.33 -29.53
CA LEU A 88 4.30 6.84 -29.17
C LEU A 88 4.38 5.60 -28.28
N SER A 89 5.22 4.62 -28.61
CA SER A 89 5.38 3.41 -27.78
C SER A 89 5.95 3.74 -26.39
N SER A 90 6.93 4.65 -26.30
CA SER A 90 7.46 5.11 -25.01
C SER A 90 6.40 5.83 -24.17
N PHE A 91 5.56 6.65 -24.79
CA PHE A 91 4.50 7.37 -24.13
C PHE A 91 3.41 6.41 -23.61
N MET A 92 3.03 5.42 -24.41
CA MET A 92 2.08 4.39 -24.00
C MET A 92 2.61 3.56 -22.83
N VAL A 93 3.89 3.16 -22.86
CA VAL A 93 4.52 2.44 -21.73
C VAL A 93 4.61 3.32 -20.49
N ALA A 94 4.89 4.62 -20.63
CA ALA A 94 4.88 5.56 -19.51
C ALA A 94 3.48 5.67 -18.87
N ILE A 95 2.41 5.78 -19.68
CA ILE A 95 1.03 5.83 -19.20
C ILE A 95 0.63 4.52 -18.52
N ILE A 96 0.92 3.38 -19.14
CA ILE A 96 0.61 2.06 -18.57
C ILE A 96 1.36 1.90 -17.25
N SER A 97 2.64 2.29 -17.20
CA SER A 97 3.43 2.26 -15.97
C SER A 97 2.77 3.14 -14.90
N LEU A 98 2.51 4.42 -15.17
CA LEU A 98 1.88 5.35 -14.22
C LEU A 98 0.50 4.89 -13.71
N THR A 99 -0.35 4.33 -14.58
CA THR A 99 -1.69 3.86 -14.21
C THR A 99 -1.64 2.56 -13.40
N PHE A 100 -0.76 1.63 -13.78
CA PHE A 100 -0.50 0.41 -13.03
C PHE A 100 0.07 0.74 -11.64
N SER A 101 1.04 1.65 -11.57
CA SER A 101 1.65 2.14 -10.32
C SER A 101 0.65 2.57 -9.25
N ASN A 102 -0.29 3.43 -9.64
CA ASN A 102 -1.22 4.05 -8.70
C ASN A 102 -2.35 3.09 -8.31
N THR A 103 -2.85 2.31 -9.26
CA THR A 103 -4.04 1.47 -9.05
C THR A 103 -3.66 0.09 -8.52
N PHE A 104 -2.64 -0.55 -9.10
CA PHE A 104 -2.10 -1.79 -8.57
C PHE A 104 -1.27 -1.57 -7.31
N GLY A 105 -0.63 -0.41 -7.14
CA GLY A 105 0.14 -0.13 -5.92
C GLY A 105 -0.70 -0.24 -4.65
N VAL A 106 -1.92 0.30 -4.63
CA VAL A 106 -2.82 0.20 -3.47
C VAL A 106 -3.40 -1.22 -3.34
N HIS A 107 -3.80 -1.84 -4.45
CA HIS A 107 -4.39 -3.18 -4.45
C HIS A 107 -3.37 -4.27 -4.06
N GLU A 108 -2.14 -4.20 -4.54
CA GLU A 108 -1.05 -5.11 -4.21
C GLU A 108 -0.64 -4.95 -2.75
N ARG A 109 -0.58 -3.70 -2.24
CA ARG A 109 -0.33 -3.43 -0.82
C ARG A 109 -1.41 -4.04 0.07
N LEU A 110 -2.70 -3.93 -0.30
CA LEU A 110 -3.79 -4.55 0.47
C LEU A 110 -3.80 -6.08 0.38
N HIS A 111 -3.46 -6.64 -0.78
CA HIS A 111 -3.43 -8.09 -0.99
C HIS A 111 -2.25 -8.74 -0.25
N LYS A 112 -1.14 -8.02 -0.07
CA LYS A 112 0.01 -8.45 0.74
C LYS A 112 -0.28 -8.42 2.24
N LEU A 113 -1.28 -7.66 2.69
CA LEU A 113 -1.67 -7.68 4.10
C LEU A 113 -2.49 -8.95 4.38
N ASP A 114 -1.87 -9.87 5.11
CA ASP A 114 -2.58 -11.00 5.70
C ASP A 114 -3.66 -10.53 6.70
N PHE A 115 -4.58 -11.42 7.09
CA PHE A 115 -5.63 -11.15 8.07
C PHE A 115 -5.08 -10.47 9.33
N ASN A 116 -3.97 -10.99 9.88
CA ASN A 116 -3.37 -10.43 11.08
C ASN A 116 -2.90 -8.98 10.87
N ALA A 117 -2.31 -8.68 9.71
CA ALA A 117 -1.88 -7.34 9.37
C ALA A 117 -3.06 -6.38 9.14
N LYS A 118 -4.14 -6.86 8.52
CA LYS A 118 -5.40 -6.09 8.37
C LYS A 118 -6.05 -5.80 9.72
N ARG A 119 -6.04 -6.78 10.63
CA ARG A 119 -6.55 -6.62 12.00
C ARG A 119 -5.72 -5.62 12.81
N ALA A 120 -4.39 -5.73 12.76
CA ALA A 120 -3.48 -4.79 13.40
C ALA A 120 -3.69 -3.37 12.87
N PHE A 121 -3.82 -3.22 11.55
CA PHE A 121 -4.12 -1.95 10.90
C PHE A 121 -5.41 -1.30 11.41
N LEU A 122 -6.52 -2.05 11.45
CA LEU A 122 -7.79 -1.53 11.96
C LEU A 122 -7.73 -1.19 13.46
N THR A 123 -6.94 -1.94 14.22
CA THR A 123 -6.74 -1.71 15.65
C THR A 123 -5.96 -0.41 15.88
N GLU A 124 -4.91 -0.14 15.10
CA GLU A 124 -4.20 1.14 15.14
C GLU A 124 -5.10 2.32 14.76
N VAL A 125 -5.97 2.15 13.76
CA VAL A 125 -6.96 3.18 13.41
C VAL A 125 -7.93 3.45 14.57
N ILE A 126 -8.41 2.42 15.27
CA ILE A 126 -9.28 2.59 16.43
C ILE A 126 -8.54 3.31 17.57
N ASN A 127 -7.30 2.91 17.85
CA ASN A 127 -6.51 3.45 18.96
C ASN A 127 -6.13 4.92 18.74
N GLU A 128 -5.69 5.26 17.54
CA GLU A 128 -5.27 6.63 17.21
C GLU A 128 -6.46 7.57 16.98
N ALA A 129 -7.64 7.01 16.68
CA ALA A 129 -8.85 7.75 16.35
C ALA A 129 -8.58 8.91 15.39
N PRO A 130 -8.05 8.62 14.18
CA PRO A 130 -7.69 9.67 13.25
C PRO A 130 -8.95 10.37 12.74
N ASP A 131 -8.89 11.69 12.66
CA ASP A 131 -9.85 12.46 11.88
C ASP A 131 -9.40 12.49 10.40
N TYR A 132 -10.02 13.33 9.57
CA TYR A 132 -9.57 13.53 8.19
C TYR A 132 -8.22 14.27 8.08
N ARG A 133 -7.59 14.68 9.18
CA ARG A 133 -6.27 15.34 9.15
C ARG A 133 -5.17 14.30 8.94
N ILE A 134 -4.43 14.48 7.84
CA ILE A 134 -3.34 13.58 7.41
C ILE A 134 -2.26 13.36 8.48
N LYS A 135 -2.09 14.26 9.45
CA LYS A 135 -1.09 14.12 10.52
C LYS A 135 -1.26 12.85 11.34
N ARG A 136 -2.48 12.49 11.76
CA ARG A 136 -2.72 11.25 12.53
C ARG A 136 -2.51 10.01 11.66
N TRP A 137 -2.87 10.10 10.38
CA TRP A 137 -2.59 9.04 9.41
C TRP A 137 -1.08 8.83 9.18
N HIS A 138 -0.23 9.85 9.33
CA HIS A 138 1.23 9.65 9.32
C HIS A 138 1.71 8.77 10.46
N ILE A 139 1.14 8.94 11.66
CA ILE A 139 1.50 8.15 12.84
C ILE A 139 1.12 6.69 12.60
N ILE A 140 -0.11 6.44 12.14
CA ILE A 140 -0.59 5.10 11.80
C ILE A 140 0.30 4.47 10.72
N ALA A 141 0.62 5.21 9.66
CA ALA A 141 1.49 4.74 8.58
C ALA A 141 2.88 4.33 9.09
N ALA A 142 3.49 5.13 9.98
CA ALA A 142 4.80 4.83 10.56
C ALA A 142 4.75 3.58 11.44
N ARG A 143 3.74 3.46 12.32
CA ARG A 143 3.55 2.28 13.18
C ARG A 143 3.32 1.02 12.35
N MET A 144 2.55 1.13 11.28
CA MET A 144 2.27 0.00 10.39
C MET A 144 3.49 -0.41 9.57
N ASN A 145 4.28 0.53 9.05
CA ASN A 145 5.53 0.18 8.38
C ASN A 145 6.50 -0.54 9.33
N LYS A 146 6.57 -0.10 10.60
CA LYS A 146 7.34 -0.81 11.63
C LYS A 146 6.80 -2.21 11.87
N PHE A 147 5.49 -2.35 12.13
CA PHE A 147 4.86 -3.65 12.35
C PHE A 147 5.12 -4.63 11.20
N LEU A 148 4.95 -4.18 9.95
CA LEU A 148 5.14 -5.03 8.77
C LEU A 148 6.59 -5.46 8.55
N LYS A 149 7.54 -4.63 9.00
CA LYS A 149 8.97 -4.97 9.04
C LYS A 149 9.24 -6.01 10.13
N ASP A 150 8.79 -5.72 11.35
CA ASP A 150 9.12 -6.52 12.54
C ASP A 150 8.54 -7.94 12.43
N GLU A 151 7.37 -8.09 11.78
CA GLU A 151 6.74 -9.38 11.49
C GLU A 151 7.22 -10.04 10.18
N GLU A 152 8.22 -9.46 9.51
CA GLU A 152 8.77 -9.92 8.21
C GLU A 152 7.71 -10.10 7.09
N ILE A 153 6.54 -9.47 7.24
CA ILE A 153 5.43 -9.54 6.27
C ILE A 153 5.78 -8.77 5.00
N SER A 154 6.54 -7.67 5.13
CA SER A 154 7.06 -6.92 3.99
C SER A 154 8.58 -6.97 3.97
N PRO A 155 9.21 -7.35 2.83
CA PRO A 155 10.66 -7.33 2.71
C PRO A 155 11.24 -5.90 2.70
N ASN A 156 10.38 -4.89 2.53
CA ASN A 156 10.77 -3.49 2.43
C ASN A 156 10.28 -2.71 3.65
N TYR A 157 11.14 -1.85 4.21
CA TYR A 157 10.84 -0.97 5.35
C TYR A 157 9.73 0.06 5.10
N TYR A 158 9.24 0.13 3.87
CA TYR A 158 8.52 1.27 3.33
C TYR A 158 7.33 0.79 2.50
N THR A 159 6.32 0.24 3.17
CA THR A 159 5.09 -0.24 2.51
C THR A 159 4.10 0.90 2.27
N LEU A 160 3.93 1.81 3.23
CA LEU A 160 3.09 3.01 3.17
C LEU A 160 3.97 4.24 3.04
N TYR A 161 3.76 5.08 2.02
CA TYR A 161 4.63 6.22 1.74
C TYR A 161 4.37 7.42 2.68
N ASP A 162 3.10 7.74 2.89
CA ASP A 162 2.63 8.85 3.71
C ASP A 162 1.23 8.56 4.27
N GLY A 163 0.67 9.54 4.97
CA GLY A 163 -0.60 9.40 5.67
C GLY A 163 -1.76 9.42 4.69
N LYS A 164 -1.58 10.06 3.53
CA LYS A 164 -2.56 10.01 2.44
C LYS A 164 -2.65 8.59 1.88
N ASP A 165 -1.51 7.97 1.61
CA ASP A 165 -1.42 6.59 1.13
C ASP A 165 -2.01 5.62 2.16
N CYS A 166 -1.77 5.85 3.46
CA CYS A 166 -2.40 5.09 4.54
C CYS A 166 -3.94 5.26 4.58
N LEU A 167 -4.45 6.48 4.39
CA LEU A 167 -5.89 6.74 4.32
C LEU A 167 -6.52 6.09 3.08
N ASP A 168 -5.84 6.14 1.93
CA ASP A 168 -6.30 5.50 0.69
C ASP A 168 -6.41 3.97 0.86
N VAL A 169 -5.43 3.35 1.52
CA VAL A 169 -5.45 1.93 1.90
C VAL A 169 -6.61 1.62 2.84
N TYR A 170 -6.86 2.47 3.85
CA TYR A 170 -8.02 2.32 4.74
C TYR A 170 -9.34 2.35 3.96
N ASN A 171 -9.54 3.38 3.13
CA ASN A 171 -10.77 3.53 2.33
C ASN A 171 -11.01 2.34 1.41
N TYR A 172 -9.93 1.82 0.81
CA TYR A 172 -10.00 0.64 -0.03
C TYR A 172 -10.34 -0.61 0.79
N LEU A 173 -9.69 -0.83 1.94
CA LEU A 173 -9.98 -1.96 2.85
C LEU A 173 -11.46 -1.98 3.23
N ILE A 174 -11.97 -0.85 3.69
CA ILE A 174 -13.38 -0.69 4.07
C ILE A 174 -14.31 -0.99 2.89
N SER A 175 -13.98 -0.49 1.69
CA SER A 175 -14.78 -0.72 0.49
C SER A 175 -14.79 -2.18 0.06
N SER A 176 -13.68 -2.89 0.26
CA SER A 176 -13.56 -4.33 -0.03
C SER A 176 -14.32 -5.22 0.96
N LEU A 177 -14.49 -4.75 2.20
CA LEU A 177 -15.23 -5.45 3.26
C LEU A 177 -16.74 -5.19 3.20
N LYS A 178 -17.18 -4.11 2.56
CA LYS A 178 -18.60 -3.91 2.26
C LYS A 178 -19.04 -5.06 1.35
N PRO A 179 -20.14 -5.76 1.68
CA PRO A 179 -20.66 -6.75 0.77
C PRO A 179 -21.03 -6.03 -0.53
N SER A 180 -20.41 -6.42 -1.64
CA SER A 180 -20.87 -5.94 -2.92
C SER A 180 -22.32 -6.41 -3.06
N SER A 181 -23.23 -5.48 -3.30
CA SER A 181 -24.64 -5.76 -3.57
C SER A 181 -24.78 -6.83 -4.66
N PHE A 182 -23.80 -6.93 -5.56
CA PHE A 182 -23.66 -7.97 -6.56
C PHE A 182 -23.35 -9.38 -5.99
N LYS A 183 -22.46 -9.51 -5.00
CA LYS A 183 -22.20 -10.81 -4.33
C LYS A 183 -23.42 -11.26 -3.53
N ILE A 184 -24.11 -10.35 -2.84
CA ILE A 184 -25.36 -10.69 -2.12
C ILE A 184 -26.43 -11.16 -3.12
N ALA A 185 -26.60 -10.46 -4.26
CA ALA A 185 -27.56 -10.85 -5.28
C ALA A 185 -27.24 -12.22 -5.90
N ILE A 186 -25.97 -12.49 -6.25
CA ILE A 186 -25.55 -13.78 -6.79
C ILE A 186 -25.68 -14.88 -5.73
N GLN A 187 -25.33 -14.62 -4.48
CA GLN A 187 -25.44 -15.60 -3.40
C GLN A 187 -26.90 -15.89 -3.05
N GLN A 188 -27.80 -14.92 -3.15
CA GLN A 188 -29.25 -15.12 -3.05
C GLN A 188 -29.81 -15.92 -4.23
N LEU A 189 -29.35 -15.66 -5.46
CA LEU A 189 -29.72 -16.44 -6.64
C LEU A 189 -29.24 -17.90 -6.55
N PHE A 190 -27.99 -18.13 -6.13
CA PHE A 190 -27.47 -19.48 -5.91
C PHE A 190 -28.12 -20.19 -4.71
N ARG A 191 -28.46 -19.45 -3.64
CA ARG A 191 -29.19 -20.00 -2.48
C ARG A 191 -30.64 -20.35 -2.82
N SER A 192 -31.25 -19.66 -3.78
CA SER A 192 -32.54 -20.03 -4.36
C SER A 192 -32.46 -21.27 -5.26
N SER A 193 -31.29 -21.58 -5.82
CA SER A 193 -31.09 -22.69 -6.76
C SER A 193 -30.61 -23.99 -6.07
N ASN A 194 -29.95 -23.89 -4.91
CA ASN A 194 -29.35 -25.05 -4.21
C ASN A 194 -30.25 -25.69 -3.14
N THR A 195 -31.52 -25.29 -3.00
CA THR A 195 -32.50 -26.01 -2.15
C THR A 195 -32.90 -27.38 -2.71
N ILE A 196 -32.31 -27.79 -3.85
CA ILE A 196 -32.48 -29.09 -4.49
C ILE A 196 -31.09 -29.65 -4.82
N THR A 197 -30.35 -30.14 -3.83
CA THR A 197 -29.43 -31.31 -3.89
C THR A 197 -28.48 -31.31 -2.70
N ASN A 198 -28.35 -32.49 -2.09
CA ASN A 198 -27.79 -32.73 -0.78
C ASN A 198 -26.25 -32.65 -0.68
N SER A 199 -25.82 -32.34 0.54
CA SER A 199 -24.76 -32.95 1.35
C SER A 199 -23.38 -33.30 0.74
N GLY A 200 -22.35 -32.84 1.44
CA GLY A 200 -21.13 -33.63 1.67
C GLY A 200 -19.85 -33.02 1.10
N ALA A 201 -18.89 -32.80 1.99
CA ALA A 201 -17.50 -32.36 1.77
C ALA A 201 -17.27 -30.86 1.50
N SER A 202 -16.73 -30.16 2.52
CA SER A 202 -16.09 -28.81 2.53
C SER A 202 -16.57 -27.88 3.67
N SER A 203 -16.90 -28.40 4.85
CA SER A 203 -17.46 -27.60 5.96
C SER A 203 -16.43 -26.97 6.91
N SER A 204 -15.14 -27.36 6.87
CA SER A 204 -14.14 -26.87 7.84
C SER A 204 -13.42 -25.59 7.38
N ALA A 205 -12.91 -25.55 6.14
CA ALA A 205 -12.22 -24.36 5.62
C ALA A 205 -13.17 -23.17 5.37
N ARG A 206 -14.40 -23.41 4.89
CA ARG A 206 -15.40 -22.34 4.68
C ARG A 206 -15.75 -21.61 5.97
N ASN A 207 -15.72 -22.31 7.12
CA ASN A 207 -16.13 -21.74 8.39
C ASN A 207 -15.05 -20.77 8.94
N VAL A 208 -13.76 -21.08 8.74
CA VAL A 208 -12.66 -20.23 9.22
C VAL A 208 -12.59 -18.93 8.42
N ASP A 209 -12.70 -18.99 7.08
CA ASP A 209 -12.67 -17.78 6.24
C ASP A 209 -13.87 -16.86 6.50
N GLU A 210 -15.03 -17.45 6.78
CA GLU A 210 -16.26 -16.71 7.12
C GLU A 210 -16.14 -16.00 8.47
N ILE A 211 -15.67 -16.71 9.52
CA ILE A 211 -15.41 -16.13 10.85
C ILE A 211 -14.37 -14.99 10.77
N THR A 212 -13.31 -15.22 10.00
CA THR A 212 -12.22 -14.25 9.79
C THR A 212 -12.74 -12.99 9.10
N SER A 213 -13.58 -13.15 8.08
CA SER A 213 -14.25 -12.04 7.38
C SER A 213 -15.15 -11.24 8.32
N ASP A 214 -15.91 -11.90 9.18
CA ASP A 214 -16.86 -11.24 10.08
C ASP A 214 -16.16 -10.44 11.20
N ILE A 215 -15.07 -10.95 11.74
CA ILE A 215 -14.23 -10.21 12.70
C ILE A 215 -13.68 -8.93 12.06
N LEU A 216 -13.19 -9.01 10.81
CA LEU A 216 -12.70 -7.82 10.09
C LEU A 216 -13.81 -6.80 9.84
N LYS A 217 -15.03 -7.25 9.51
CA LYS A 217 -16.18 -6.35 9.32
C LYS A 217 -16.56 -5.66 10.61
N ASP A 218 -16.59 -6.35 11.75
CA ASP A 218 -16.88 -5.75 13.05
C ASP A 218 -15.83 -4.69 13.42
N LEU A 219 -14.55 -5.01 13.27
CA LEU A 219 -13.46 -4.06 13.47
C LEU A 219 -13.55 -2.85 12.54
N ALA A 220 -13.87 -3.07 11.27
CA ALA A 220 -14.07 -2.00 10.29
C ALA A 220 -15.21 -1.07 10.69
N MET A 221 -16.34 -1.61 11.17
CA MET A 221 -17.47 -0.80 11.67
C MET A 221 -17.08 0.02 12.90
N ARG A 222 -16.36 -0.58 13.86
CA ARG A 222 -15.85 0.14 15.04
C ARG A 222 -14.92 1.27 14.65
N ALA A 223 -13.97 1.01 13.75
CA ALA A 223 -13.05 2.01 13.23
C ALA A 223 -13.81 3.18 12.58
N GLN A 224 -14.83 2.89 11.75
CA GLN A 224 -15.67 3.93 11.14
C GLN A 224 -16.40 4.79 12.17
N ASN A 225 -16.96 4.16 13.21
CA ASN A 225 -17.67 4.87 14.28
C ASN A 225 -16.73 5.78 15.08
N VAL A 226 -15.51 5.31 15.37
CA VAL A 226 -14.49 6.12 16.04
C VAL A 226 -14.09 7.33 15.21
N ILE A 227 -13.84 7.14 13.90
CA ILE A 227 -13.52 8.25 12.99
C ILE A 227 -14.68 9.25 12.95
N ARG A 228 -15.93 8.78 12.82
CA ARG A 228 -17.12 9.65 12.82
C ARG A 228 -17.22 10.47 14.11
N ALA A 229 -17.10 9.83 15.26
CA ALA A 229 -17.13 10.52 16.55
C ALA A 229 -15.97 11.53 16.71
N SER A 230 -14.79 11.23 16.17
CA SER A 230 -13.65 12.17 16.20
C SER A 230 -13.92 13.44 15.39
N ILE A 231 -14.70 13.35 14.32
CA ILE A 231 -15.07 14.49 13.47
C ILE A 231 -16.11 15.36 14.18
N GLU A 232 -17.15 14.73 14.73
CA GLU A 232 -18.23 15.44 15.45
C GLU A 232 -17.70 16.24 16.66
N ASN A 233 -16.67 15.72 17.35
CA ASN A 233 -16.04 16.41 18.49
C ASN A 233 -15.11 17.58 18.08
N VAL A 234 -14.77 17.74 16.81
CA VAL A 234 -13.93 18.85 16.31
C VAL A 234 -14.79 20.04 15.84
N GLU A 235 -16.08 19.83 15.60
CA GLU A 235 -17.02 20.88 15.15
C GLU A 235 -17.73 21.62 16.31
N VAL A 236 -17.42 21.28 17.57
CA VAL A 236 -17.94 21.92 18.80
C VAL A 236 -16.86 22.80 19.44
#